data_AF-A0A951DAD0-F1
#
_entry.id   AF-A0A951DAD0-F1
#
_cell.length_a   1.000
_cell.length_b   1.000
_cell.length_c   1.000
_cell.angle_alpha   90.00
_cell.angle_beta   90.00
_cell.angle_gamma   90.00
#
_symmetry.space_group_name_H-M   'P 1'
#
loop_
_entity.id
_entity.type
_entity.pdbx_description
1 polymer ?
#
loop_
_entity_poly.entity_id
_entity_poly.type
_entity_poly.pdbx_seq_one_letter_code
_entity_poly.pdbx_strand_id
1 'polypeptide(L)'
;DTLGLGQNTPIITGNSSDSLLALVNGKFLILRVPYPLGFFAKGMDGRIDDPNAGWKGRGVWTTWGTRTPFHSETGNGTTSKVVHFQIRPHPLAD
;
A
#
# COMPACT_ATOMS: atom_id res chain seq x y z
N ASP A 1 11.16 -2.03 10.03
CA ASP A 1 10.03 -2.79 9.49
C ASP A 1 8.74 -1.99 9.74
N THR A 2 8.16 -1.47 8.66
CA THR A 2 6.99 -0.59 8.71
C THR A 2 5.69 -1.34 8.46
N LEU A 3 5.72 -2.53 7.86
CA LEU A 3 4.54 -3.37 7.62
C LEU A 3 4.46 -4.62 8.50
N GLY A 4 5.50 -4.93 9.29
CA GLY A 4 5.55 -6.17 10.04
C GLY A 4 5.85 -7.40 9.16
N LEU A 5 6.44 -7.19 7.97
CA LEU A 5 6.76 -8.25 7.00
C LEU A 5 8.22 -8.70 7.06
N GLY A 6 8.99 -8.19 8.02
CA GLY A 6 10.43 -8.40 8.14
C GLY A 6 11.25 -7.16 7.82
N GLN A 7 12.47 -7.11 8.36
CA GLN A 7 13.42 -6.05 8.03
C GLN A 7 13.91 -6.20 6.59
N ASN A 8 14.04 -5.07 5.89
CA ASN A 8 14.56 -5.00 4.52
C ASN A 8 13.76 -5.82 3.49
N THR A 9 12.50 -6.15 3.79
CA THR A 9 11.59 -6.77 2.82
C THR A 9 11.42 -5.85 1.61
N PRO A 10 11.83 -6.27 0.40
CA PRO A 10 11.68 -5.44 -0.78
C PRO A 10 10.22 -5.39 -1.20
N ILE A 11 9.78 -4.20 -1.61
CA ILE A 11 8.42 -3.94 -2.07
C ILE A 11 8.48 -3.28 -3.44
N ILE A 12 7.72 -3.80 -4.39
CA ILE A 12 7.63 -3.31 -5.77
C ILE A 12 6.27 -2.64 -5.95
N THR A 13 6.28 -1.47 -6.58
CA THR A 13 5.06 -0.83 -7.08
C THR A 13 4.56 -1.61 -8.29
N GLY A 14 3.59 -2.51 -8.09
CA GLY A 14 2.96 -3.34 -9.11
C GLY A 14 2.07 -2.53 -10.02
N ASN A 15 2.69 -1.68 -10.85
CA ASN A 15 1.99 -0.85 -11.80
C ASN A 15 1.24 -1.74 -12.80
N SER A 16 -0.06 -1.50 -12.96
CA SER A 16 -1.02 -2.34 -13.72
C SER A 16 -1.42 -3.67 -13.06
N SER A 17 -0.95 -3.98 -11.85
CA SER A 17 -1.44 -5.11 -11.05
C SER A 17 -2.27 -4.67 -9.84
N ASP A 18 -2.67 -3.41 -9.78
CA ASP A 18 -3.44 -2.78 -8.69
C ASP A 18 -2.94 -3.18 -7.28
N SER A 19 -1.63 -3.33 -7.12
CA SER A 19 -1.05 -3.87 -5.90
C SER A 19 0.37 -3.36 -5.60
N LEU A 20 0.74 -3.47 -4.34
CA LEU A 20 2.14 -3.56 -3.93
C LEU A 20 2.52 -5.03 -3.82
N LEU A 21 3.72 -5.36 -4.28
CA LEU A 21 4.25 -6.73 -4.25
C LEU A 21 5.41 -6.78 -3.27
N ALA A 22 5.22 -7.40 -2.11
CA ALA A 22 6.26 -7.59 -1.11
C ALA A 22 6.89 -8.98 -1.28
N LEU A 23 8.22 -9.06 -1.34
CA LEU A 23 8.92 -10.36 -1.42
C LEU A 23 9.24 -10.87 -0.02
N VAL A 24 8.39 -11.74 0.51
CA VAL A 24 8.50 -12.31 1.86
C VAL A 24 8.90 -13.78 1.74
N ASN A 25 10.04 -14.14 2.35
CA ASN A 25 10.53 -15.54 2.35
C ASN A 25 10.61 -16.17 0.95
N GLY A 26 11.05 -15.40 -0.05
CA GLY A 26 11.19 -15.86 -1.44
C GLY A 26 9.87 -15.96 -2.22
N LYS A 27 8.74 -15.53 -1.65
CA LYS A 27 7.42 -15.54 -2.31
C LYS A 27 6.84 -14.13 -2.36
N PHE A 28 6.15 -13.81 -3.46
CA PHE A 28 5.43 -12.54 -3.56
C PHE A 28 4.13 -12.59 -2.77
N LEU A 29 4.03 -11.70 -1.79
CA LEU A 29 2.78 -11.33 -1.13
C LEU A 29 2.16 -10.14 -1.89
N ILE A 30 0.94 -10.34 -2.39
CA ILE A 30 0.23 -9.35 -3.20
C ILE A 30 -0.69 -8.53 -2.28
N LEU A 31 -0.36 -7.26 -2.08
CA LEU A 31 -1.18 -6.31 -1.33
C LEU A 31 -2.07 -5.55 -2.32
N ARG A 32 -3.20 -6.16 -2.69
CA ARG A 32 -4.13 -5.67 -3.70
C ARG A 32 -5.05 -4.58 -3.15
N VAL A 33 -5.22 -3.50 -3.89
CA VAL A 33 -6.32 -2.53 -3.72
C VAL A 33 -7.38 -2.88 -4.75
N PRO A 34 -8.50 -3.51 -4.33
CA PRO A 34 -9.48 -4.02 -5.29
C PRO A 34 -10.32 -2.92 -5.92
N TYR A 35 -10.54 -1.81 -5.20
CA TYR A 35 -11.33 -0.69 -5.67
C TYR A 35 -10.83 0.66 -5.11
N PRO A 36 -11.01 1.76 -5.86
CA PRO A 36 -11.44 1.74 -7.25
C PRO A 36 -10.38 1.11 -8.17
N LEU A 37 -10.81 0.54 -9.29
CA LEU A 37 -9.93 -0.16 -10.22
C LEU A 37 -8.87 0.78 -10.82
N GLY A 38 -7.74 0.20 -11.22
CA GLY A 38 -6.62 0.95 -11.81
C GLY A 38 -5.71 1.59 -10.78
N PHE A 39 -5.53 0.97 -9.61
CA PHE A 39 -4.56 1.42 -8.62
C PHE A 39 -3.16 1.43 -9.24
N PHE A 40 -2.56 2.61 -9.23
CA PHE A 40 -1.32 2.89 -9.93
C PHE A 40 -0.35 3.61 -9.00
N ALA A 41 0.52 2.83 -8.37
CA ALA A 41 1.43 3.31 -7.34
C ALA A 41 2.55 4.18 -7.93
N LYS A 42 2.67 5.43 -7.47
CA LYS A 42 3.78 6.33 -7.84
C LYS A 42 4.43 6.93 -6.61
N GLY A 43 5.55 6.33 -6.22
CA GLY A 43 6.19 6.63 -4.95
C GLY A 43 5.56 5.86 -3.80
N MET A 44 6.37 5.58 -2.80
CA MET A 44 6.02 4.74 -1.67
C MET A 44 6.99 5.06 -0.53
N ASP A 45 6.44 5.34 0.63
CA ASP A 45 7.20 5.67 1.84
C ASP A 45 6.72 4.78 2.99
N GLY A 46 7.66 4.05 3.59
CA GLY A 46 7.42 3.38 4.87
C GLY A 46 7.51 4.39 6.00
N ARG A 47 6.49 4.44 6.86
CA ARG A 47 6.43 5.39 7.97
C ARG A 47 6.13 4.69 9.30
N ILE A 48 6.70 5.24 10.37
CA ILE A 48 6.34 4.93 11.75
C ILE A 48 5.84 6.26 12.33
N ASP A 49 4.53 6.44 12.33
CA ASP A 49 3.89 7.67 12.80
C ASP A 49 3.75 7.67 14.34
N ASP A 50 3.62 6.49 14.97
CA ASP A 50 3.70 6.33 16.44
C ASP A 50 4.47 5.03 16.78
N PRO A 51 5.65 5.12 17.43
CA PRO A 51 6.43 3.94 17.80
C PRO A 51 5.76 3.07 18.89
N ASN A 52 4.86 3.64 19.69
CA ASN A 52 4.20 2.98 20.83
C ASN A 52 2.86 2.33 20.45
N ALA A 53 2.24 2.71 19.34
CA ALA A 53 0.95 2.16 18.89
C ALA A 53 1.05 0.82 18.14
N GLY A 54 2.17 0.09 18.28
CA GLY A 54 2.33 -1.24 17.70
C GLY A 54 2.23 -1.26 16.16
N TRP A 55 1.36 -2.13 15.62
CA TRP A 55 1.11 -2.24 14.18
C TRP A 55 0.25 -1.09 13.63
N LYS A 56 -0.56 -0.45 14.49
CA LYS A 56 -1.43 0.68 14.11
C LYS A 56 -0.65 1.98 13.89
N GLY A 57 0.49 2.14 14.57
CA GLY A 57 1.35 3.33 14.45
C GLY A 57 2.34 3.27 13.29
N ARG A 58 2.27 2.25 12.44
CA ARG A 58 3.18 2.06 11.30
C ARG A 58 2.42 1.63 10.07
N GLY A 59 3.01 1.88 8.91
CA GLY A 59 2.46 1.44 7.65
C GLY A 59 3.29 1.90 6.47
N VAL A 60 2.82 1.54 5.29
CA VAL A 60 3.35 2.04 4.02
C VAL A 60 2.31 2.93 3.38
N TRP A 61 2.74 4.12 3.01
CA TRP A 61 1.94 5.09 2.30
C TRP A 61 2.39 5.13 0.84
N THR A 62 1.45 5.10 -0.08
CA THR A 62 1.77 5.16 -1.52
C THR A 62 0.74 6.02 -2.22
N THR A 63 1.17 6.76 -3.23
CA THR A 63 0.24 7.57 -4.01
C THR A 63 -0.45 6.71 -5.04
N TRP A 64 -1.74 6.92 -5.21
CA TRP A 64 -2.43 6.55 -6.44
C TRP A 64 -2.25 7.71 -7.43
N GLY A 65 -1.18 7.62 -8.21
CA GLY A 65 -0.69 8.68 -9.09
C GLY A 65 -0.95 8.40 -10.57
N THR A 66 -2.14 7.94 -10.92
CA THR A 66 -2.54 7.84 -12.34
C THR A 66 -2.55 9.22 -12.99
N ARG A 67 -2.15 9.31 -14.27
CA ARG A 67 -2.09 10.58 -15.01
C ARG A 67 -3.46 11.06 -15.48
N THR A 68 -4.45 10.17 -15.50
CA THR A 68 -5.81 10.44 -15.94
C THR A 68 -6.80 9.96 -14.87
N PRO A 69 -6.82 10.56 -13.67
CA PRO A 69 -7.69 10.11 -12.58
C PRO A 69 -9.18 10.23 -12.92
N PHE A 70 -9.55 11.13 -13.84
CA PHE A 70 -10.90 11.28 -14.36
C PHE A 70 -11.39 10.10 -15.24
N HIS A 71 -10.50 9.19 -15.65
CA HIS A 71 -10.85 7.92 -16.30
C HIS A 71 -11.05 6.77 -15.30
N SER A 72 -10.83 7.00 -14.00
CA SER A 72 -11.12 6.01 -12.97
C SER A 72 -12.63 5.88 -12.75
N GLU A 73 -13.06 4.82 -12.08
CA GLU A 73 -14.48 4.51 -11.82
C GLU A 73 -15.25 5.65 -11.14
N THR A 74 -14.55 6.54 -10.42
CA THR A 74 -15.14 7.71 -9.75
C THR A 74 -15.42 8.89 -10.69
N GLY A 75 -14.96 8.86 -11.94
CA GLY A 75 -15.35 9.79 -13.01
C GLY A 75 -14.75 11.20 -12.91
N ASN A 76 -15.38 12.16 -13.59
CA ASN A 76 -14.94 13.55 -13.66
C ASN A 76 -14.81 14.18 -12.25
N GLY A 77 -13.76 14.97 -12.03
CA GLY A 77 -13.44 15.57 -10.72
C GLY A 77 -12.64 14.66 -9.79
N THR A 78 -12.35 13.41 -10.18
CA THR A 78 -11.45 12.53 -9.41
C THR A 78 -10.04 13.12 -9.35
N THR A 79 -9.49 13.21 -8.14
CA THR A 79 -8.12 13.64 -7.86
C THR A 79 -7.22 12.45 -7.51
N SER A 80 -5.91 12.67 -7.50
CA SER A 80 -4.95 11.74 -6.92
C SER A 80 -5.29 11.42 -5.47
N LYS A 81 -4.97 10.21 -5.04
CA LYS A 81 -5.19 9.74 -3.66
C LYS A 81 -3.89 9.26 -3.03
N VAL A 82 -3.91 9.14 -1.72
CA VAL A 82 -2.87 8.48 -0.96
C VAL A 82 -3.49 7.26 -0.29
N VAL A 83 -2.84 6.11 -0.41
CA VAL A 83 -3.31 4.83 0.12
C VAL A 83 -2.40 4.42 1.27
N HIS A 84 -3.01 4.02 2.38
CA HIS A 84 -2.32 3.52 3.57
C HIS A 84 -2.46 2.00 3.67
N PHE A 85 -1.34 1.30 3.62
CA PHE A 85 -1.27 -0.13 3.87
C PHE A 85 -0.85 -0.38 5.31
N GLN A 86 -1.68 -1.11 6.04
CA GLN A 86 -1.38 -1.62 7.38
C GLN A 86 -1.65 -3.11 7.42
N ILE A 87 -0.78 -3.85 8.10
CA ILE A 87 -0.88 -5.30 8.22
C ILE A 87 -0.87 -5.63 9.70
N ARG A 88 -1.87 -6.41 10.11
CA ARG A 88 -1.94 -6.95 11.46
C ARG A 88 -0.93 -8.08 11.61
N PRO A 89 -0.24 -8.19 12.75
CA PRO A 89 0.66 -9.33 13.01
C PRO A 89 -0.12 -10.65 13.17
N HIS A 90 -1.38 -10.58 13.62
CA HIS A 90 -2.31 -11.71 13.71
C HIS A 90 -3.78 -11.24 13.59
N PRO A 91 -4.74 -12.13 13.31
CA PRO A 91 -6.14 -11.75 13.07
C PRO A 91 -6.81 -11.02 14.25
N LEU A 92 -6.43 -11.37 15.48
CA LEU A 92 -6.97 -10.79 16.71
C LEU A 92 -6.19 -9.58 17.23
N ALA A 93 -5.30 -8.98 16.43
CA ALA A 93 -4.50 -7.85 16.88
C ALA A 93 -5.35 -6.59 16.99
N ASP A 94 -5.34 -5.99 18.18
CA ASP A 94 -5.91 -4.69 18.51
C ASP A 94 -4.88 -3.57 18.48
#